data_AF-A0A963LKS2-F1
#
_entry.id   AF-A0A963LKS2-F1
#
_cell.length_a   1.000
_cell.length_b   1.000
_cell.length_c   1.000
_cell.angle_alpha   90.00
_cell.angle_beta   90.00
_cell.angle_gamma   90.00
#
_symmetry.space_group_name_H-M   'P 1'
#
loop_
_entity.id
_entity.type
_entity.pdbx_description
1 polymer ?
#
loop_
_entity_poly.entity_id
_entity_poly.type
_entity_poly.pdbx_seq_one_letter_code
_entity_poly.pdbx_strand_id
1 'polypeptide(L)' 'MAQPAASTEHPFDQALALTEQAPGVYAGQPHPAYANMVGPFGGVTAAQMLQAVMQHPERQGEPVALTV' A
#
# COMPACT_ATOMS: atom_id res chain seq x y z
N MET A 1 16.34 0.30 31.50
CA MET A 1 16.43 0.56 30.04
C MET A 1 15.33 -0.27 29.40
N ALA A 2 14.24 0.37 28.97
CA ALA A 2 13.12 -0.35 28.35
C ALA A 2 13.46 -0.65 26.89
N GLN A 3 13.44 -1.93 26.52
CA GLN A 3 13.58 -2.38 25.13
C GLN A 3 12.38 -1.84 24.33
N PRO A 4 12.57 -1.22 23.15
CA PRO A 4 11.43 -0.88 22.31
C PRO A 4 10.73 -2.17 21.89
N ALA A 5 9.42 -2.26 22.11
CA ALA A 5 8.62 -3.38 21.61
C ALA A 5 8.76 -3.40 20.09
N ALA A 6 9.24 -4.50 19.53
CA ALA A 6 9.22 -4.71 18.08
C ALA A 6 7.76 -4.69 17.64
N SER A 7 7.32 -3.58 17.05
CA SER A 7 5.98 -3.44 16.50
C SER A 7 5.86 -4.45 15.37
N THR A 8 5.07 -5.50 15.57
CA THR A 8 4.65 -6.37 14.48
C THR A 8 3.89 -5.49 13.48
N GLU A 9 4.50 -5.24 12.33
CA GLU A 9 3.96 -4.35 11.31
C GLU A 9 2.57 -4.85 10.90
N HIS A 10 1.58 -3.96 10.89
CA HIS A 10 0.20 -4.37 10.63
C HIS A 10 0.10 -4.93 9.20
N PRO A 11 -0.68 -6.00 8.93
CA PRO A 11 -0.75 -6.59 7.59
C PRO A 11 -1.17 -5.60 6.49
N PHE A 12 -1.94 -4.57 6.84
CA PHE A 12 -2.26 -3.47 5.92
C PHE A 12 -1.03 -2.68 5.51
N ASP A 13 -0.18 -2.29 6.46
CA ASP A 13 1.03 -1.51 6.19
C ASP A 13 2.00 -2.32 5.32
N GLN A 14 2.14 -3.62 5.60
CA GLN A 14 2.92 -4.53 4.77
C GLN A 14 2.38 -4.63 3.33
N ALA A 15 1.05 -4.66 3.15
CA ALA A 15 0.45 -4.68 1.81
C ALA A 15 0.63 -3.35 1.06
N LEU A 16 0.81 -2.24 1.77
CA LEU A 16 1.04 -0.91 1.20
C LEU A 16 2.52 -0.54 1.06
N ALA A 17 3.44 -1.45 1.43
CA ALA A 17 4.87 -1.27 1.23
C ALA A 17 5.22 -1.36 -0.26
N LEU A 18 5.14 -0.22 -0.95
CA LEU A 18 5.52 -0.08 -2.35
C LEU A 18 6.96 0.43 -2.50
N THR A 19 7.65 -0.06 -3.53
CA THR A 19 8.99 0.38 -3.93
C THR A 19 8.93 0.96 -5.33
N GLU A 20 9.35 2.22 -5.49
CA GLU A 20 9.49 2.85 -6.79
C GLU A 20 10.61 2.16 -7.60
N GLN A 21 10.28 1.69 -8.81
CA GLN A 21 11.21 1.02 -9.73
C GLN A 21 11.74 1.96 -10.81
N ALA A 22 10.93 2.93 -11.19
CA ALA A 22 11.23 4.01 -12.12
C ALA A 22 10.28 5.18 -11.79
N PRO A 23 10.53 6.40 -12.29
CA PRO A 23 9.67 7.56 -12.00
C PRO A 23 8.19 7.25 -12.23
N GLY A 24 7.40 7.27 -11.16
CA GLY A 24 5.96 7.00 -11.18
C GLY A 24 5.57 5.53 -11.39
N VAL A 25 6.52 4.60 -11.37
CA VAL A 25 6.29 3.15 -11.49
C VAL A 25 6.61 2.49 -10.16
N TYR A 26 5.59 1.91 -9.53
CA TYR A 26 5.70 1.29 -8.21
C TYR A 26 5.49 -0.22 -8.28
N ALA A 27 6.31 -0.97 -7.56
CA ALA A 27 6.14 -2.40 -7.36
C ALA A 27 5.75 -2.69 -5.91
N GLY A 28 4.84 -3.62 -5.72
CA GLY A 28 4.39 -4.10 -4.40
C GLY A 28 3.87 -5.52 -4.50
N GLN A 29 3.50 -6.10 -3.36
CA GLN A 29 2.90 -7.43 -3.30
C GLN A 29 1.66 -7.40 -2.39
N PRO A 30 0.51 -7.95 -2.82
CA PRO A 30 -0.63 -8.08 -1.94
C PRO A 30 -0.29 -9.06 -0.80
N HIS A 31 -0.71 -8.72 0.42
CA HIS A 31 -0.47 -9.56 1.58
C HIS A 31 -1.49 -10.72 1.67
N PRO A 32 -1.09 -11.97 2.01
CA PRO A 32 -1.99 -13.13 2.04
C PRO A 32 -3.23 -12.99 2.93
N ALA A 33 -3.14 -12.17 3.99
CA ALA A 33 -4.29 -11.83 4.83
C ALA A 33 -5.47 -11.17 4.08
N TYR A 34 -5.22 -10.63 2.88
CA TYR A 34 -6.23 -10.05 2.00
C TYR A 34 -6.56 -10.95 0.80
N ALA A 35 -6.22 -12.24 0.84
CA ALA A 35 -6.70 -13.17 -0.18
C ALA A 35 -8.24 -13.21 -0.20
N ASN A 36 -8.80 -13.25 -1.40
CA ASN A 36 -10.22 -13.47 -1.68
C ASN A 36 -10.35 -14.66 -2.65
N MET A 37 -11.51 -14.86 -3.29
CA MET A 37 -11.78 -16.02 -4.14
C MET A 37 -10.71 -16.28 -5.23
N VAL A 38 -10.58 -15.40 -6.22
CA VAL A 38 -9.66 -15.56 -7.36
C VAL A 38 -8.74 -14.35 -7.46
N GLY A 39 -8.10 -13.99 -6.35
CA GLY A 39 -7.21 -12.84 -6.25
C GLY A 39 -7.31 -12.12 -4.91
N PRO A 40 -6.63 -10.97 -4.76
CA PRO A 40 -6.75 -10.16 -3.55
C PRO A 40 -8.14 -9.52 -3.43
N PHE A 41 -8.54 -9.21 -2.19
CA PHE A 41 -9.70 -8.37 -1.92
C PHE A 41 -9.56 -7.01 -2.61
N GLY A 42 -10.54 -6.60 -3.41
CA GLY A 42 -10.45 -5.39 -4.25
C GLY A 42 -10.06 -4.12 -3.50
N GLY A 43 -10.46 -3.98 -2.23
CA GLY A 43 -10.07 -2.84 -1.40
C GLY A 43 -8.57 -2.73 -1.16
N VAL A 44 -7.81 -3.84 -1.04
CA VAL A 44 -6.35 -3.76 -0.89
C VAL A 44 -5.68 -3.33 -2.19
N THR A 45 -6.20 -3.78 -3.34
CA THR A 45 -5.74 -3.33 -4.66
C THR A 45 -5.99 -1.84 -4.85
N ALA A 46 -7.19 -1.36 -4.50
CA ALA A 46 -7.53 0.06 -4.53
C ALA A 46 -6.61 0.88 -3.62
N ALA A 47 -6.35 0.40 -2.40
CA ALA A 47 -5.44 1.06 -1.46
C ALA A 47 -3.99 1.09 -1.99
N GLN A 48 -3.49 0.03 -2.63
CA GLN A 48 -2.18 0.02 -3.26
C GLN A 48 -2.08 1.02 -4.43
N MET A 49 -3.12 1.11 -5.27
CA MET A 49 -3.18 2.11 -6.35
C MET A 49 -3.16 3.54 -5.78
N LEU A 50 -3.94 3.80 -4.73
CA LEU A 50 -3.93 5.10 -4.06
C LEU A 50 -2.57 5.41 -3.44
N GLN A 51 -1.95 4.43 -2.79
CA GLN A 51 -0.65 4.58 -2.14
C GLN A 51 0.45 4.97 -3.12
N ALA A 52 0.44 4.44 -4.36
CA ALA A 52 1.36 4.87 -5.41
C ALA A 52 1.22 6.37 -5.73
N VAL A 53 -0.02 6.87 -5.81
CA VAL A 53 -0.29 8.31 -5.97
C VAL A 53 0.15 9.09 -4.73
N MET A 54 -0.07 8.54 -3.53
CA MET A 54 0.34 9.17 -2.26
C MET A 54 1.86 9.33 -2.13
N GLN A 55 2.64 8.40 -2.70
CA GLN A 55 4.11 8.42 -2.73
C GLN A 55 4.69 9.24 -3.88
N HIS A 56 3.88 9.65 -4.86
CA HIS A 56 4.36 10.36 -6.04
C HIS A 56 4.92 11.75 -5.68
N PRO A 57 6.14 12.11 -6.12
CA PRO A 57 6.78 13.37 -5.72
C PRO A 57 6.01 14.61 -6.17
N GLU A 58 5.26 14.52 -7.27
CA GLU A 58 4.44 15.62 -7.80
C GLU A 58 3.02 15.67 -7.21
N ARG A 59 2.71 14.84 -6.20
CA ARG A 59 1.40 14.85 -5.54
C ARG A 59 1.12 16.22 -4.94
N GLN A 60 -0.11 16.70 -5.15
CA GLN A 60 -0.61 17.95 -4.59
C GLN A 60 -1.92 17.71 -3.84
N GLY A 61 -2.05 18.30 -2.65
CA GLY A 61 -3.24 18.15 -1.82
C GLY A 61 -3.53 16.70 -1.43
N GLU A 62 -4.77 16.42 -1.03
CA GLU A 62 -5.21 15.10 -0.56
C GLU A 62 -6.25 14.47 -1.51
N PRO A 63 -6.27 13.12 -1.65
CA PRO A 63 -7.18 12.44 -2.56
C PRO A 63 -8.64 12.55 -2.10
N VAL A 64 -9.55 12.81 -3.04
CA VAL A 64 -11.00 12.96 -2.77
C VAL A 64 -11.84 11.82 -3.36
N ALA A 65 -11.37 11.21 -4.45
CA ALA A 65 -12.05 10.13 -5.14
C ALA A 65 -11.04 9.15 -5.78
N LEU A 66 -11.43 7.88 -5.88
CA LEU A 66 -10.72 6.82 -6.58
C LEU A 66 -11.75 5.89 -7.22
N THR A 67 -11.54 5.54 -8.49
CA THR A 67 -12.32 4.54 -9.23
C THR A 67 -11.37 3.45 -9.73
N VAL A 68 -11.79 2.20 -9.63
CA VAL A 68 -11.04 1.00 -10.02
C VAL A 68 -11.86 0.17 -10.99
#